data_AF-A0A095SNC0-F1
#
_entry.id   AF-A0A095SNC0-F1
#
_cell.length_a   1.000
_cell.length_b   1.000
_cell.length_c   1.000
_cell.angle_alpha   90.00
_cell.angle_beta   90.00
_cell.angle_gamma   90.00
#
_symmetry.space_group_name_H-M   'P 1'
#
loop_
_entity.id
_entity.type
_entity.pdbx_description
1 polymer ?
#
loop_
_entity_poly.entity_id
_entity_poly.type
_entity_poly.pdbx_seq_one_letter_code
_entity_poly.pdbx_strand_id
1 'polypeptide(L)'
;MTKPAIRRQNSATLVWFGYAVISVLLAVLSSWALYSTADYGYPFWYEQLEIGEHIQQYGPQNRFKSGLDLLPPEQHWQAFEQIRDAVHDHGNGLATIVYQPPGWSARTLLHAAEVQHLQDVANLIDHGRVLFWILLILWLPMAMLARRLGLPSMRRRLAAAVIALGAVLAWLGIVGPTQVFYQFHLWLFPADHQWFFYWQDSLMSTLMKAPVLFGGIAVVITLGALFLLPVYYGLGLRVAGKLHTK
;
A
#
# COMPACT_ATOMS: atom_id res chain seq x y z
N MET A 1 -16.16 25.76 31.95
CA MET A 1 -16.94 25.44 30.73
C MET A 1 -18.19 24.68 31.14
N THR A 2 -19.35 24.98 30.55
CA THR A 2 -20.60 24.25 30.85
C THR A 2 -20.61 22.87 30.18
N LYS A 3 -21.30 21.87 30.77
CA LYS A 3 -21.48 20.53 30.19
C LYS A 3 -21.88 20.54 28.69
N PRO A 4 -22.85 21.37 28.23
CA PRO A 4 -23.20 21.46 26.81
C PRO A 4 -22.07 21.99 25.91
N ALA A 5 -21.26 22.94 26.39
CA ALA A 5 -20.11 23.46 25.64
C ALA A 5 -19.02 22.38 25.46
N ILE A 6 -18.77 21.56 26.50
CA ILE A 6 -17.84 20.44 26.44
C ILE A 6 -18.31 19.39 25.42
N ARG A 7 -19.60 19.03 25.44
CA ARG A 7 -20.18 18.05 24.51
C ARG A 7 -20.03 18.49 23.05
N ARG A 8 -20.34 19.76 22.74
CA ARG A 8 -20.18 20.33 21.40
C ARG A 8 -18.72 20.31 20.92
N GLN A 9 -17.79 20.65 21.80
CA GLN A 9 -16.35 20.65 21.49
C GLN A 9 -15.80 19.24 21.22
N ASN A 10 -16.31 18.22 21.93
CA ASN A 10 -15.95 16.83 21.70
C ASN A 10 -16.48 16.33 20.35
N SER A 11 -17.74 16.64 20.01
CA SER A 11 -18.31 16.32 18.69
C SER A 11 -17.53 16.98 17.55
N ALA A 12 -17.17 18.27 17.69
CA ALA A 12 -16.33 18.96 16.71
C ALA A 12 -14.95 18.30 16.54
N THR A 13 -14.36 17.82 17.64
CA THR A 13 -13.06 17.11 17.61
C THR A 13 -13.16 15.77 16.89
N LEU A 14 -14.20 14.98 17.17
CA LEU A 14 -14.42 13.69 16.54
C LEU A 14 -14.66 13.82 15.02
N VAL A 15 -15.53 14.74 14.62
CA VAL A 15 -15.84 15.00 13.20
C VAL A 15 -14.60 15.50 12.45
N TRP A 16 -13.85 16.43 13.05
CA TRP A 16 -12.59 16.88 12.46
C TRP A 16 -11.56 15.76 12.36
N PHE A 17 -11.46 14.90 13.37
CA PHE A 17 -10.54 13.77 13.37
C PHE A 17 -10.90 12.77 12.26
N GLY A 18 -12.19 12.44 12.10
CA GLY A 18 -12.65 11.62 10.98
C GLY A 18 -12.30 12.23 9.62
N TYR A 19 -12.50 13.54 9.44
CA TYR A 19 -12.07 14.25 8.23
C TYR A 19 -10.54 14.18 7.99
N ALA A 20 -9.75 14.33 9.05
CA ALA A 20 -8.30 14.21 8.97
C ALA A 20 -7.86 12.79 8.58
N VAL A 21 -8.47 11.76 9.17
CA VAL A 21 -8.22 10.35 8.81
C VAL A 21 -8.58 10.08 7.35
N ILE A 22 -9.75 10.53 6.88
CA ILE A 22 -10.14 10.40 5.46
C ILE A 22 -9.10 11.08 4.55
N SER A 23 -8.61 12.26 4.93
CA SER A 23 -7.59 12.99 4.15
C SER A 23 -6.25 12.24 4.10
N VAL A 24 -5.84 11.58 5.19
CA VAL A 24 -4.66 10.71 5.23
C VAL A 24 -4.85 9.49 4.33
N LEU A 25 -5.99 8.82 4.43
CA LEU A 25 -6.28 7.63 3.61
C LEU A 25 -6.32 7.96 2.12
N LEU A 26 -6.93 9.09 1.72
CA LEU A 26 -6.91 9.56 0.34
C LEU A 26 -5.47 9.85 -0.13
N ALA A 27 -4.65 10.49 0.70
CA ALA A 27 -3.26 10.76 0.37
C ALA A 27 -2.44 9.46 0.19
N VAL A 28 -2.63 8.46 1.05
CA VAL A 28 -1.98 7.15 0.93
C VAL A 28 -2.43 6.41 -0.32
N LEU A 29 -3.74 6.30 -0.56
CA LEU A 29 -4.28 5.59 -1.73
C LEU A 29 -3.87 6.26 -3.04
N SER A 30 -3.86 7.60 -3.10
CA SER A 30 -3.36 8.32 -4.27
C SER A 30 -1.86 8.19 -4.46
N SER A 31 -1.07 8.23 -3.37
CA SER A 31 0.38 7.99 -3.47
C SER A 31 0.67 6.59 -3.98
N TRP A 32 -0.09 5.60 -3.51
CA TRP A 32 0.05 4.22 -3.95
C TRP A 32 -0.30 4.06 -5.43
N ALA A 33 -1.44 4.61 -5.87
CA ALA A 33 -1.87 4.57 -7.25
C ALA A 33 -0.93 5.32 -8.22
N LEU A 34 -0.35 6.45 -7.78
CA LEU A 34 0.64 7.17 -8.58
C LEU A 34 1.96 6.40 -8.67
N TYR A 35 2.38 5.74 -7.59
CA TYR A 35 3.64 5.00 -7.61
C TYR A 35 3.53 3.70 -8.43
N SER A 36 2.34 3.10 -8.50
CA SER A 36 2.12 1.93 -9.35
C SER A 36 2.32 2.23 -10.84
N THR A 37 2.05 3.45 -11.32
CA THR A 37 2.29 3.82 -12.73
C THR A 37 3.78 3.92 -13.08
N ALA A 38 4.67 3.84 -12.09
CA ALA A 38 6.11 3.87 -12.25
C ALA A 38 6.76 2.57 -11.73
N ASP A 39 6.07 1.44 -11.88
CA ASP A 39 6.57 0.11 -11.48
C ASP A 39 6.98 0.00 -10.00
N TYR A 40 6.39 0.83 -9.13
CA TYR A 40 6.86 0.94 -7.75
C TYR A 40 8.37 1.18 -7.64
N GLY A 41 8.98 1.84 -8.65
CA GLY A 41 10.41 2.07 -8.75
C GLY A 41 11.24 0.78 -8.72
N TYR A 42 10.72 -0.34 -9.24
CA TYR A 42 11.37 -1.64 -9.13
C TYR A 42 12.83 -1.65 -9.64
N PRO A 43 13.20 -1.03 -10.79
CA PRO A 43 14.60 -0.97 -11.20
C PRO A 43 15.53 -0.30 -10.18
N PHE A 44 15.07 0.77 -9.53
CA PHE A 44 15.84 1.44 -8.46
C PHE A 44 16.04 0.52 -7.25
N TRP A 45 14.98 -0.17 -6.80
CA TRP A 45 15.08 -1.10 -5.68
C TRP A 45 15.84 -2.38 -6.03
N TYR A 46 15.81 -2.78 -7.29
CA TYR A 46 16.54 -3.94 -7.79
C TYR A 46 18.05 -3.77 -7.57
N GLU A 47 18.58 -2.58 -7.83
CA GLU A 47 19.97 -2.23 -7.53
C GLU A 47 20.19 -2.01 -6.03
N GLN A 48 19.38 -1.15 -5.40
CA GLN A 48 19.59 -0.72 -4.01
C GLN A 48 19.46 -1.86 -2.99
N LEU A 49 18.68 -2.89 -3.31
CA LEU A 49 18.48 -4.07 -2.47
C LEU A 49 19.23 -5.29 -2.99
N GLU A 50 20.11 -5.15 -3.99
CA GLU A 50 20.90 -6.25 -4.57
C GLU A 50 20.00 -7.44 -4.95
N ILE A 51 18.86 -7.16 -5.59
CA ILE A 51 17.89 -8.20 -5.96
C ILE A 51 18.52 -9.16 -6.98
N GLY A 52 19.39 -8.69 -7.86
CA GLY A 52 20.14 -9.55 -8.78
C GLY A 52 20.99 -10.60 -8.07
N GLU A 53 21.78 -10.20 -7.07
CA GLU A 53 22.60 -11.12 -6.27
C GLU A 53 21.72 -12.08 -5.46
N HIS A 54 20.62 -11.58 -4.92
CA HIS A 54 19.63 -12.38 -4.24
C HIS A 54 19.02 -13.46 -5.14
N ILE A 55 18.66 -13.12 -6.37
CA ILE A 55 18.17 -14.09 -7.37
C ILE A 55 19.27 -15.09 -7.73
N GLN A 56 20.52 -14.67 -7.91
CA GLN A 56 21.64 -15.59 -8.17
C GLN A 56 21.83 -16.59 -7.02
N GLN A 57 21.63 -16.15 -5.78
CA GLN A 57 21.75 -17.01 -4.61
C GLN A 57 20.58 -18.00 -4.48
N TYR A 58 19.34 -17.53 -4.54
CA TYR A 58 18.15 -18.31 -4.18
C TYR A 58 17.40 -18.90 -5.39
N GLY A 59 17.53 -18.31 -6.57
CA GLY A 59 16.93 -18.79 -7.82
C GLY A 59 17.29 -20.24 -8.15
N PRO A 60 18.57 -20.66 -8.09
CA PRO A 60 18.97 -22.05 -8.33
C PRO A 60 18.44 -23.05 -7.28
N GLN A 61 18.09 -22.55 -6.09
CA GLN A 61 17.59 -23.38 -4.99
C GLN A 61 16.08 -23.59 -5.05
N ASN A 62 15.39 -22.97 -6.03
CA ASN A 62 13.94 -23.06 -6.09
C ASN A 62 13.49 -24.50 -6.41
N ARG A 63 12.58 -25.04 -5.60
CA ARG A 63 12.15 -26.44 -5.63
C ARG A 63 11.17 -26.76 -6.76
N PHE A 64 10.53 -25.76 -7.35
CA PHE A 64 9.45 -25.92 -8.34
C PHE A 64 9.83 -25.40 -9.72
N LYS A 65 10.70 -24.40 -9.80
CA LYS A 65 11.07 -23.66 -11.01
C LYS A 65 12.57 -23.38 -10.99
N SER A 66 13.19 -23.16 -12.15
CA SER A 66 14.65 -22.95 -12.23
C SER A 66 15.01 -22.12 -13.46
N GLY A 67 16.16 -21.45 -13.40
CA GLY A 67 16.72 -20.66 -14.51
C GLY A 67 16.31 -19.18 -14.49
N LEU A 68 15.70 -18.70 -13.40
CA LEU A 68 15.47 -17.27 -13.21
C LEU A 68 16.82 -16.54 -13.08
N ASP A 69 17.77 -17.12 -12.34
CA ASP A 69 19.15 -16.65 -12.16
C ASP A 69 19.97 -16.51 -13.44
N LEU A 70 19.55 -17.18 -14.52
CA LEU A 70 20.19 -17.12 -15.83
C LEU A 70 19.70 -15.95 -16.69
N LEU A 71 18.66 -15.24 -16.26
CA LEU A 71 18.11 -14.11 -16.99
C LEU A 71 18.85 -12.82 -16.65
N PRO A 72 19.00 -11.91 -17.63
CA PRO A 72 19.54 -10.59 -17.35
C PRO A 72 18.53 -9.73 -16.57
N PRO A 73 18.97 -8.68 -15.85
CA PRO A 73 18.12 -7.83 -15.02
C PRO A 73 16.87 -7.29 -15.72
N GLU A 74 16.97 -6.95 -17.01
CA GLU A 74 15.87 -6.38 -17.78
C GLU A 74 14.69 -7.34 -17.89
N GLN A 75 14.95 -8.66 -17.96
CA GLN A 75 13.89 -9.67 -17.96
C GLN A 75 13.27 -9.86 -16.58
N HIS A 76 14.02 -9.64 -15.50
CA HIS A 76 13.46 -9.60 -14.15
C HIS A 76 12.54 -8.39 -13.97
N TRP A 77 12.92 -7.24 -14.52
CA TRP A 77 12.08 -6.04 -14.50
C TRP A 77 10.78 -6.26 -15.26
N GLN A 78 10.87 -6.83 -16.48
CA GLN A 78 9.69 -7.19 -17.27
C GLN A 78 8.80 -8.21 -16.57
N ALA A 79 9.37 -9.19 -15.87
CA ALA A 79 8.59 -10.16 -15.09
C ALA A 79 7.84 -9.47 -13.93
N PHE A 80 8.49 -8.56 -13.20
CA PHE A 80 7.84 -7.78 -12.16
C PHE A 80 6.74 -6.87 -12.72
N GLU A 81 7.02 -6.19 -13.84
CA GLU A 81 6.08 -5.33 -14.55
C GLU A 81 4.83 -6.11 -14.97
N GLN A 82 4.98 -7.30 -15.55
CA GLN A 82 3.86 -8.16 -15.92
C GLN A 82 3.04 -8.59 -14.70
N ILE A 83 3.68 -8.89 -13.56
CA ILE A 83 2.96 -9.20 -12.31
C ILE A 83 2.19 -7.97 -11.84
N ARG A 84 2.82 -6.78 -11.81
CA ARG A 84 2.19 -5.51 -11.47
C ARG A 84 0.96 -5.27 -12.34
N ASP A 85 1.11 -5.38 -13.66
CA ASP A 85 0.02 -5.14 -14.60
C ASP A 85 -1.14 -6.10 -14.35
N ALA A 86 -0.84 -7.38 -14.19
CA ALA A 86 -1.84 -8.39 -13.91
C ALA A 86 -2.58 -8.14 -12.59
N VAL A 87 -1.88 -7.79 -11.50
CA VAL A 87 -2.58 -7.49 -10.22
C VAL A 87 -3.37 -6.19 -10.27
N HIS A 88 -3.01 -5.25 -11.14
CA HIS A 88 -3.81 -4.05 -11.41
C HIS A 88 -4.93 -4.28 -12.43
N ASP A 89 -4.90 -5.36 -13.22
CA ASP A 89 -5.97 -5.81 -14.10
C ASP A 89 -6.72 -7.01 -13.51
N HIS A 90 -7.19 -6.90 -12.26
CA HIS A 90 -8.05 -7.90 -11.62
C HIS A 90 -7.45 -9.31 -11.49
N GLY A 91 -6.13 -9.46 -11.64
CA GLY A 91 -5.42 -10.75 -11.66
C GLY A 91 -5.34 -11.40 -13.05
N ASN A 92 -5.89 -10.75 -14.08
CA ASN A 92 -5.86 -11.26 -15.45
C ASN A 92 -4.43 -11.40 -15.96
N GLY A 93 -4.10 -12.56 -16.51
CA GLY A 93 -2.79 -12.84 -17.10
C GLY A 93 -1.74 -13.39 -16.13
N LEU A 94 -2.00 -13.45 -14.80
CA LEU A 94 -1.05 -14.01 -13.82
C LEU A 94 -0.56 -15.41 -14.19
N ALA A 95 -1.48 -16.30 -14.55
CA ALA A 95 -1.15 -17.70 -14.89
C ALA A 95 -0.38 -17.86 -16.22
N THR A 96 -0.33 -16.80 -17.04
CA THR A 96 0.26 -16.83 -18.38
C THR A 96 1.60 -16.09 -18.48
N ILE A 97 2.10 -15.51 -17.38
CA ILE A 97 3.42 -14.89 -17.34
C ILE A 97 4.48 -15.97 -17.53
N VAL A 98 5.34 -15.81 -18.54
CA VAL A 98 6.38 -16.76 -18.90
C VAL A 98 7.75 -16.13 -18.89
N TYR A 99 8.76 -16.95 -18.62
CA TYR A 99 10.17 -16.61 -18.84
C TYR A 99 10.86 -17.73 -19.62
N GLN A 100 11.96 -17.39 -20.28
CA GLN A 100 12.71 -18.34 -21.09
C GLN A 100 14.21 -18.21 -20.83
N PRO A 101 14.78 -19.10 -20.00
CA PRO A 101 16.23 -19.18 -19.83
C PRO A 101 16.93 -19.54 -21.16
N PRO A 102 18.18 -19.11 -21.37
CA PRO A 102 18.93 -19.44 -22.58
C PRO A 102 19.01 -20.96 -22.84
N GLY A 103 18.60 -21.37 -24.05
CA GLY A 103 18.61 -22.79 -24.47
C GLY A 103 17.45 -23.63 -23.91
N TRP A 104 16.51 -23.03 -23.19
CA TRP A 104 15.37 -23.72 -22.56
C TRP A 104 14.07 -23.32 -23.26
N SER A 105 13.01 -24.13 -23.11
CA SER A 105 11.66 -23.75 -23.55
C SER A 105 11.04 -22.75 -22.57
N ALA A 106 10.17 -21.88 -23.10
CA ALA A 106 9.39 -20.96 -22.29
C ALA A 106 8.54 -21.71 -21.26
N ARG A 107 8.46 -21.16 -20.05
CA ARG A 107 7.79 -21.78 -18.91
C ARG A 107 7.11 -20.73 -18.07
N THR A 108 6.01 -21.11 -17.40
CA THR A 108 5.32 -20.18 -16.51
C THR A 108 6.20 -19.76 -15.35
N LEU A 109 6.20 -18.46 -15.06
CA LEU A 109 6.92 -17.87 -13.94
C LEU A 109 6.33 -18.33 -12.61
N LEU A 110 5.02 -18.24 -12.49
CA LEU A 110 4.26 -18.50 -11.27
C LEU A 110 3.72 -19.93 -11.24
N HIS A 111 3.71 -20.55 -10.06
CA HIS A 111 2.95 -21.76 -9.79
C HIS A 111 1.57 -21.43 -9.20
N ALA A 112 0.69 -22.44 -9.09
CA ALA A 112 -0.73 -22.24 -8.75
C ALA A 112 -0.94 -21.45 -7.44
N ALA A 113 -0.23 -21.77 -6.36
CA ALA A 113 -0.34 -21.02 -5.11
C ALA A 113 0.17 -19.57 -5.19
N GLU A 114 1.20 -19.27 -5.99
CA GLU A 114 1.64 -17.89 -6.23
C GLU A 114 0.59 -17.10 -7.03
N VAL A 115 -0.03 -17.74 -8.03
CA VAL A 115 -1.14 -17.15 -8.80
C VAL A 115 -2.32 -16.85 -7.86
N GLN A 116 -2.70 -17.78 -6.99
CA GLN A 116 -3.77 -17.56 -6.02
C GLN A 116 -3.44 -16.40 -5.07
N HIS A 117 -2.21 -16.34 -4.56
CA HIS A 117 -1.80 -15.25 -3.68
C HIS A 117 -1.85 -13.89 -4.39
N LEU A 118 -1.33 -13.80 -5.62
CA LEU A 118 -1.36 -12.56 -6.40
C LEU A 118 -2.78 -12.19 -6.85
N GLN A 119 -3.67 -13.15 -7.03
CA GLN A 119 -5.10 -12.89 -7.21
C GLN A 119 -5.71 -12.24 -5.97
N ASP A 120 -5.33 -12.69 -4.77
CA ASP A 120 -5.79 -12.03 -3.54
C ASP A 120 -5.24 -10.60 -3.42
N VAL A 121 -4.01 -10.36 -3.87
CA VAL A 121 -3.43 -9.00 -3.99
C VAL A 121 -4.23 -8.15 -4.98
N ALA A 122 -4.61 -8.69 -6.14
CA ALA A 122 -5.49 -8.00 -7.10
C ALA A 122 -6.83 -7.62 -6.47
N ASN A 123 -7.45 -8.56 -5.75
CA ASN A 123 -8.69 -8.30 -5.03
C ASN A 123 -8.49 -7.17 -4.02
N LEU A 124 -7.41 -7.17 -3.23
CA LEU A 124 -7.10 -6.11 -2.28
C LEU A 124 -6.96 -4.73 -2.96
N ILE A 125 -6.29 -4.68 -4.12
CA ILE A 125 -6.16 -3.46 -4.93
C ILE A 125 -7.55 -2.96 -5.37
N ASP A 126 -8.43 -3.84 -5.83
CA ASP A 126 -9.79 -3.47 -6.24
C ASP A 126 -10.63 -2.93 -5.09
N HIS A 127 -10.58 -3.58 -3.92
CA HIS A 127 -11.21 -3.06 -2.71
C HIS A 127 -10.64 -1.68 -2.34
N GLY A 128 -9.33 -1.47 -2.50
CA GLY A 128 -8.67 -0.19 -2.32
C GLY A 128 -9.19 0.91 -3.25
N ARG A 129 -9.46 0.59 -4.53
CA ARG A 129 -10.07 1.52 -5.50
C ARG A 129 -11.49 1.89 -5.11
N VAL A 130 -12.30 0.92 -4.71
CA VAL A 130 -13.67 1.17 -4.23
C VAL A 130 -13.63 2.04 -2.97
N LEU A 131 -12.76 1.71 -2.02
CA LEU A 131 -12.56 2.50 -0.80
C LEU A 131 -12.14 3.94 -1.11
N PHE A 132 -11.24 4.16 -2.08
CA PHE A 132 -10.84 5.49 -2.51
C PHE A 132 -12.06 6.34 -2.91
N TRP A 133 -12.95 5.81 -3.76
CA TRP A 133 -14.14 6.54 -4.20
C TRP A 133 -15.12 6.80 -3.06
N ILE A 134 -15.34 5.83 -2.16
CA ILE A 134 -16.16 6.02 -0.97
C ILE A 134 -15.60 7.16 -0.11
N LEU A 135 -14.29 7.13 0.16
CA LEU A 135 -13.61 8.15 0.96
C LEU A 135 -13.69 9.53 0.29
N LEU A 136 -13.54 9.60 -1.04
CA LEU A 136 -13.63 10.85 -1.79
C LEU A 136 -15.03 11.46 -1.72
N ILE A 137 -16.07 10.63 -1.82
CA ILE A 137 -17.48 11.06 -1.67
C ILE A 137 -17.73 11.57 -0.24
N LEU A 138 -17.21 10.88 0.78
CA LEU A 138 -17.38 11.26 2.19
C LEU A 138 -16.53 12.46 2.60
N TRP A 139 -15.42 12.71 1.92
CA TRP A 139 -14.42 13.72 2.28
C TRP A 139 -14.99 15.14 2.34
N LEU A 140 -15.76 15.56 1.33
CA LEU A 140 -16.33 16.91 1.31
C LEU A 140 -17.46 17.11 2.34
N PRO A 141 -18.47 16.22 2.46
CA PRO A 141 -19.46 16.28 3.54
C PRO A 141 -18.82 16.34 4.93
N MET A 142 -17.77 15.55 5.18
CA MET A 142 -17.06 15.57 6.45
C MET A 142 -16.32 16.91 6.69
N ALA A 143 -15.71 17.49 5.67
CA ALA A 143 -15.10 18.82 5.75
C ALA A 143 -16.15 19.90 6.07
N MET A 144 -17.32 19.85 5.42
CA MET A 144 -18.44 20.77 5.66
C MET A 144 -18.96 20.64 7.09
N LEU A 145 -19.17 19.42 7.58
CA LEU A 145 -19.64 19.17 8.94
C LEU A 145 -18.60 19.66 9.98
N ALA A 146 -17.31 19.41 9.74
CA ALA A 146 -16.23 19.89 10.60
C ALA A 146 -16.22 21.42 10.70
N ARG A 147 -16.48 22.12 9.60
CA ARG A 147 -16.61 23.58 9.59
C ARG A 147 -17.86 24.07 10.31
N ARG A 148 -19.02 23.45 10.09
CA ARG A 148 -20.30 23.81 10.74
C ARG A 148 -20.25 23.66 12.25
N LEU A 149 -19.58 22.62 12.75
CA LEU A 149 -19.41 22.42 14.20
C LEU A 149 -18.36 23.35 14.82
N GLY A 150 -17.56 24.02 14.00
CA GLY A 150 -16.43 24.84 14.41
C GLY A 150 -15.17 24.00 14.59
N LEU A 151 -14.12 24.32 13.84
CA LEU A 151 -12.87 23.56 13.91
C LEU A 151 -12.27 23.62 15.33
N PRO A 152 -11.77 22.49 15.87
CA PRO A 152 -11.08 22.51 17.15
C PRO A 152 -9.87 23.44 17.12
N SER A 153 -9.52 24.00 18.28
CA SER A 153 -8.28 24.80 18.44
C SER A 153 -7.06 24.05 17.90
N MET A 154 -6.07 24.76 17.36
CA MET A 154 -4.86 24.15 16.81
C MET A 154 -4.16 23.19 17.80
N ARG A 155 -4.12 23.55 19.09
CA ARG A 155 -3.54 22.72 20.15
C ARG A 155 -4.19 21.34 20.25
N ARG A 156 -5.54 21.26 20.19
CA ARG A 156 -6.27 19.99 20.22
C ARG A 156 -6.04 19.15 18.96
N ARG A 157 -5.96 19.81 17.80
CA ARG A 157 -5.67 19.14 16.52
C ARG A 157 -4.29 18.51 16.52
N LEU A 158 -3.28 19.26 16.95
CA LEU A 158 -1.91 18.76 17.09
C LEU A 158 -1.83 17.65 18.14
N ALA A 159 -2.45 17.80 19.30
CA ALA A 159 -2.45 16.76 20.34
C ALA A 159 -3.07 15.45 19.81
N ALA A 160 -4.23 15.51 19.16
CA ALA A 160 -4.87 14.33 18.58
C ALA A 160 -4.00 13.68 17.48
N ALA A 161 -3.39 14.48 16.61
CA ALA A 161 -2.50 13.98 15.56
C ALA A 161 -1.24 13.32 16.15
N VAL A 162 -0.61 13.94 17.15
CA VAL A 162 0.57 13.40 17.83
C VAL A 162 0.24 12.12 18.59
N ILE A 163 -0.91 12.05 19.27
CA ILE A 163 -1.35 10.82 19.95
C ILE A 163 -1.59 9.70 18.94
N ALA A 164 -2.31 9.98 17.85
CA ALA A 164 -2.60 8.97 16.83
C ALA A 164 -1.32 8.47 16.14
N LEU A 165 -0.46 9.39 15.70
CA LEU A 165 0.82 9.05 15.07
C LEU A 165 1.74 8.33 16.06
N GLY A 166 1.82 8.82 17.29
CA GLY A 166 2.62 8.21 18.36
C GLY A 166 2.18 6.79 18.68
N ALA A 167 0.87 6.51 18.67
CA ALA A 167 0.35 5.16 18.85
C ALA A 167 0.77 4.22 17.72
N VAL A 168 0.68 4.67 16.45
CA VAL A 168 1.13 3.89 15.29
C VAL A 168 2.63 3.62 15.35
N LEU A 169 3.44 4.65 15.64
CA LEU A 169 4.89 4.51 15.75
C LEU A 169 5.31 3.63 16.94
N ALA A 170 4.62 3.74 18.08
CA ALA A 170 4.86 2.88 19.23
C ALA A 170 4.54 1.42 18.91
N TRP A 171 3.42 1.16 18.23
CA TRP A 171 3.08 -0.20 17.79
C TRP A 171 4.14 -0.77 16.85
N LEU A 172 4.56 -0.01 15.83
CA LEU A 172 5.63 -0.41 14.91
C LEU A 172 6.97 -0.64 15.64
N GLY A 173 7.32 0.20 16.61
CA GLY A 173 8.57 0.10 17.37
C GLY A 173 8.60 -1.07 18.36
N ILE A 174 7.45 -1.43 18.95
CA ILE A 174 7.34 -2.54 19.91
C ILE A 174 7.24 -3.89 19.20
N VAL A 175 6.41 -3.98 18.16
CA VAL A 175 6.10 -5.25 17.48
C VAL A 175 7.07 -5.53 16.33
N GLY A 176 7.61 -4.48 15.71
CA GLY A 176 8.48 -4.57 14.55
C GLY A 176 7.70 -4.57 13.23
N PRO A 177 8.24 -3.95 12.16
CA PRO A 177 7.53 -3.77 10.90
C PRO A 177 7.17 -5.08 10.19
N THR A 178 8.04 -6.09 10.26
CA THR A 178 7.78 -7.42 9.65
C THR A 178 6.59 -8.13 10.30
N GLN A 179 6.46 -8.07 11.63
CA GLN A 179 5.35 -8.70 12.33
C GLN A 179 4.05 -7.96 12.06
N VAL A 180 4.08 -6.63 11.98
CA VAL A 180 2.93 -5.84 11.53
C VAL A 180 2.53 -6.20 10.09
N PHE A 181 3.48 -6.38 9.19
CA PHE A 181 3.24 -6.85 7.83
C PHE A 181 2.56 -8.23 7.82
N TYR A 182 3.07 -9.20 8.58
CA TYR A 182 2.43 -10.52 8.72
C TYR A 182 1.03 -10.41 9.33
N GLN A 183 0.83 -9.55 10.32
CA GLN A 183 -0.48 -9.35 10.92
C GLN A 183 -1.50 -8.81 9.92
N PHE A 184 -1.09 -7.89 9.04
CA PHE A 184 -1.95 -7.42 7.95
C PHE A 184 -2.28 -8.54 6.95
N HIS A 185 -1.35 -9.45 6.65
CA HIS A 185 -1.64 -10.57 5.75
C HIS A 185 -2.72 -11.48 6.33
N LEU A 186 -2.67 -11.77 7.62
CA LEU A 186 -3.69 -12.55 8.31
C LEU A 186 -5.06 -11.86 8.37
N TRP A 187 -5.11 -10.53 8.34
CA TRP A 187 -6.36 -9.77 8.41
C TRP A 187 -6.98 -9.49 7.04
N LEU A 188 -6.15 -9.35 6.00
CA LEU A 188 -6.58 -8.89 4.68
C LEU A 188 -6.76 -10.03 3.67
N PHE A 189 -6.10 -11.17 3.88
CA PHE A 189 -6.16 -12.31 2.95
C PHE A 189 -6.91 -13.52 3.53
N PRO A 190 -7.51 -14.38 2.69
CA PRO A 190 -8.17 -15.60 3.12
C PRO A 190 -7.23 -16.54 3.90
N ALA A 191 -7.72 -17.13 4.99
CA ALA A 191 -6.90 -17.94 5.89
C ALA A 191 -6.45 -19.29 5.30
N ASP A 192 -7.18 -19.78 4.29
CA ASP A 192 -6.91 -21.02 3.57
C ASP A 192 -5.99 -20.82 2.35
N HIS A 193 -5.65 -19.57 2.03
CA HIS A 193 -4.74 -19.25 0.93
C HIS A 193 -3.30 -19.08 1.45
N GLN A 194 -2.34 -19.71 0.76
CA GLN A 194 -0.93 -19.51 1.09
C GLN A 194 -0.50 -18.10 0.69
N TRP A 195 -0.07 -17.31 1.67
CA TRP A 195 0.48 -15.97 1.45
C TRP A 195 1.98 -15.88 1.75
N PHE A 196 2.49 -16.75 2.64
CA PHE A 196 3.92 -16.80 2.97
C PHE A 196 4.61 -17.86 2.11
N PHE A 197 5.71 -17.47 1.47
CA PHE A 197 6.56 -18.36 0.70
C PHE A 197 8.02 -18.14 1.11
N TYR A 198 8.74 -19.25 1.31
CA TYR A 198 10.19 -19.17 1.37
C TYR A 198 10.74 -18.84 -0.02
N TRP A 199 11.90 -18.21 -0.10
CA TRP A 199 12.53 -17.87 -1.38
C TRP A 199 12.79 -19.12 -2.25
N GLN A 200 13.18 -20.23 -1.62
CA GLN A 200 13.37 -21.53 -2.28
C GLN A 200 12.05 -22.18 -2.76
N ASP A 201 10.90 -21.65 -2.35
CA ASP A 201 9.59 -22.19 -2.74
C ASP A 201 8.87 -21.30 -3.75
N SER A 202 9.28 -20.03 -3.93
CA SER A 202 8.57 -19.06 -4.77
C SER A 202 9.53 -18.18 -5.58
N LEU A 203 9.39 -18.23 -6.91
CA LEU A 203 10.09 -17.29 -7.78
C LEU A 203 9.53 -15.88 -7.65
N MET A 204 8.23 -15.72 -7.34
CA MET A 204 7.64 -14.42 -7.03
C MET A 204 8.31 -13.77 -5.80
N SER A 205 8.44 -14.51 -4.70
CA SER A 205 9.07 -14.01 -3.48
C SER A 205 10.57 -13.77 -3.65
N THR A 206 11.25 -14.59 -4.46
CA THR A 206 12.67 -14.40 -4.82
C THR A 206 12.86 -13.17 -5.70
N LEU A 207 12.07 -13.03 -6.76
CA LEU A 207 12.08 -11.87 -7.67
C LEU A 207 11.84 -10.58 -6.89
N MET A 208 10.91 -10.59 -5.93
CA MET A 208 10.57 -9.42 -5.13
C MET A 208 11.44 -9.25 -3.87
N LYS A 209 12.39 -10.15 -3.58
CA LYS A 209 13.11 -10.21 -2.28
C LYS A 209 12.15 -9.98 -1.10
N ALA A 210 11.00 -10.64 -1.13
CA ALA A 210 9.91 -10.38 -0.18
C ALA A 210 10.35 -10.79 1.25
N PRO A 211 10.02 -9.99 2.30
CA PRO A 211 9.22 -8.77 2.29
C PRO A 211 10.02 -7.46 2.16
N VAL A 212 11.33 -7.52 1.87
CA VAL A 212 12.24 -6.36 1.95
C VAL A 212 11.87 -5.26 0.95
N LEU A 213 11.61 -5.61 -0.32
CA LEU A 213 11.16 -4.65 -1.35
C LEU A 213 9.91 -3.88 -0.92
N PHE A 214 8.93 -4.57 -0.32
CA PHE A 214 7.70 -3.94 0.15
C PHE A 214 7.96 -2.92 1.26
N GLY A 215 9.00 -3.11 2.07
CA GLY A 215 9.47 -2.10 3.03
C GLY A 215 9.92 -0.81 2.34
N GLY A 216 10.72 -0.92 1.27
CA GLY A 216 11.14 0.22 0.44
C GLY A 216 9.95 0.92 -0.22
N ILE A 217 9.02 0.16 -0.81
CA ILE A 217 7.80 0.69 -1.42
C ILE A 217 6.94 1.43 -0.39
N ALA A 218 6.77 0.89 0.81
CA ALA A 218 6.00 1.51 1.89
C ALA A 218 6.59 2.87 2.32
N VAL A 219 7.92 3.01 2.32
CA VAL A 219 8.58 4.30 2.58
C VAL A 219 8.21 5.33 1.53
N VAL A 220 8.28 4.98 0.24
CA VAL A 220 7.97 5.93 -0.85
C VAL A 220 6.50 6.33 -0.83
N ILE A 221 5.59 5.38 -0.59
CA ILE A 221 4.16 5.66 -0.43
C ILE A 221 3.92 6.59 0.76
N THR A 222 4.61 6.38 1.88
CA THR A 222 4.50 7.24 3.07
C THR A 222 4.98 8.66 2.74
N LEU A 223 6.11 8.81 2.07
CA LEU A 223 6.63 10.11 1.65
C LEU A 223 5.65 10.82 0.70
N GLY A 224 5.16 10.13 -0.33
CA GLY A 224 4.17 10.70 -1.25
C GLY A 224 2.87 11.10 -0.54
N ALA A 225 2.40 10.30 0.42
CA ALA A 225 1.24 10.63 1.24
C ALA A 225 1.49 11.89 2.09
N LEU A 226 2.69 12.09 2.65
CA LEU A 226 3.04 13.30 3.39
C LEU A 226 2.99 14.55 2.49
N PHE A 227 3.34 14.44 1.21
CA PHE A 227 3.22 15.53 0.24
C PHE A 227 1.76 15.81 -0.16
N LEU A 228 0.94 14.77 -0.33
CA LEU A 228 -0.46 14.89 -0.76
C LEU A 228 -1.41 15.28 0.38
N LEU A 229 -1.07 14.96 1.63
CA LEU A 229 -1.94 15.22 2.80
C LEU A 229 -2.30 16.71 2.96
N PRO A 230 -1.37 17.68 2.89
CA PRO A 230 -1.72 19.10 2.93
C PRO A 230 -2.68 19.52 1.81
N VAL A 231 -2.63 18.87 0.65
CA VAL A 231 -3.53 19.13 -0.47
C VAL A 231 -4.95 18.66 -0.12
N TYR A 232 -5.13 17.38 0.25
CA TYR A 232 -6.45 16.87 0.65
C TYR A 232 -7.01 17.57 1.90
N TYR A 233 -6.19 17.84 2.89
CA TYR A 233 -6.66 18.51 4.10
C TYR A 233 -6.96 20.00 3.88
N GLY A 234 -6.13 20.69 3.10
CA GLY A 234 -6.32 22.13 2.83
C GLY A 234 -7.45 22.39 1.85
N LEU A 235 -7.52 21.63 0.76
CA LEU A 235 -8.52 21.81 -0.30
C LEU A 235 -9.93 21.56 0.23
N GLY A 236 -10.15 20.48 0.99
CA GLY A 236 -11.48 20.15 1.51
C GLY A 236 -12.05 21.25 2.40
N LEU A 237 -11.24 21.79 3.33
CA LEU A 237 -11.65 22.91 4.18
C LEU A 237 -11.87 24.23 3.42
N ARG A 238 -11.10 24.48 2.35
CA ARG A 238 -11.27 25.66 1.48
C ARG A 238 -12.58 25.56 0.69
N VAL A 239 -12.85 24.43 0.05
CA VAL A 239 -14.08 24.19 -0.72
C VAL A 239 -15.30 24.25 0.20
N ALA A 240 -15.26 23.56 1.34
CA ALA A 240 -16.32 23.62 2.34
C ALA A 240 -16.60 25.04 2.85
N GLY A 241 -15.57 25.90 2.88
CA GLY A 241 -15.71 27.31 3.21
C GLY A 241 -16.53 28.11 2.20
N LYS A 242 -16.20 27.95 0.92
CA LYS A 242 -16.89 28.65 -0.17
C LYS A 242 -18.37 28.23 -0.27
N LEU A 243 -18.68 26.98 0.07
CA LEU A 243 -20.04 26.45 0.08
C LEU A 243 -20.85 26.85 1.32
N HIS A 244 -20.20 27.35 2.37
CA HIS A 244 -20.89 27.86 3.57
C HIS A 244 -21.20 29.37 3.44
N THR A 245 -20.49 30.09 2.57
CA THR A 245 -20.70 31.52 2.32
C THR A 245 -21.74 31.82 1.23
N LYS A 246 -22.23 30.79 0.54
CA LYS A 246 -23.36 30.86 -0.40
C LYS A 246 -24.58 30.26 0.29
#